data_AF-A0A1F9NN93-F1
#
_entry.id   AF-A0A1F9NN93-F1
#
_cell.length_a   1.000
_cell.length_b   1.000
_cell.length_c   1.000
_cell.angle_alpha   90.00
_cell.angle_beta   90.00
_cell.angle_gamma   90.00
#
_symmetry.space_group_name_H-M   'P 1'
#
loop_
_entity.id
_entity.type
_entity.pdbx_description
1 polymer ?
#
loop_
_entity_poly.entity_id
_entity_poly.type
_entity_poly.pdbx_seq_one_letter_code
_entity_poly.pdbx_strand_id
1 'polypeptide(L)'
;MPKDDPGSPSMTGDKNRAVCTFCGQSITGESPEQPEPCEYCSSLSGGYAHRIVLTDAIAGAAVGYVEGATYPEILLSIARFLLGKNDDKLCGLSTIMAHLACEVAVERCLADSFTRKGIPSLEETVADVLNGYNLANDKLWNLYTTLTGDEIREQPFWDDFIRSAKRRDSILRKGLIVGRTDAEESIRATT
;
A
#
# COMPACT_ATOMS: atom_id res chain seq x y z
N MET A 1 -55.09 28.20 -39.79
CA MET A 1 -54.46 26.96 -40.33
C MET A 1 -53.14 27.37 -40.97
N PRO A 2 -52.04 26.62 -40.83
CA PRO A 2 -51.79 25.40 -40.05
C PRO A 2 -50.71 25.57 -38.97
N LYS A 3 -50.58 24.53 -38.14
CA LYS A 3 -49.57 24.31 -37.10
C LYS A 3 -48.27 23.85 -37.75
N ASP A 4 -47.14 24.14 -37.13
CA ASP A 4 -45.97 23.25 -37.19
C ASP A 4 -45.30 23.20 -35.81
N ASP A 5 -44.90 21.97 -35.48
CA ASP A 5 -44.60 21.42 -34.18
C ASP A 5 -43.27 21.89 -33.53
N PRO A 6 -43.16 21.75 -32.19
CA PRO A 6 -41.93 21.97 -31.45
C PRO A 6 -41.04 20.72 -31.54
N GLY A 7 -39.87 20.84 -32.16
CA GLY A 7 -38.97 19.70 -32.32
C GLY A 7 -37.52 20.11 -32.40
N SER A 8 -36.85 20.19 -31.25
CA SER A 8 -35.70 19.32 -30.93
C SER A 8 -35.03 19.77 -29.62
N PRO A 9 -34.82 18.87 -28.65
CA PRO A 9 -34.08 19.17 -27.44
C PRO A 9 -32.61 19.40 -27.80
N SER A 10 -32.08 20.54 -27.36
CA SER A 10 -30.65 20.82 -27.36
C SER A 10 -29.91 19.65 -26.72
N MET A 11 -29.14 18.96 -27.55
CA MET A 11 -28.19 17.91 -27.18
C MET A 11 -27.37 18.35 -25.98
N THR A 12 -27.59 17.66 -24.86
CA THR A 12 -26.62 17.28 -23.83
C THR A 12 -25.31 18.07 -23.86
N GLY A 13 -25.30 19.21 -23.17
CA GLY A 13 -24.07 19.70 -22.57
C GLY A 13 -23.66 18.67 -21.52
N ASP A 14 -22.59 17.93 -21.80
CA ASP A 14 -21.95 17.01 -20.88
C ASP A 14 -21.41 17.85 -19.72
N LYS A 15 -22.29 18.13 -18.74
CA LYS A 15 -21.92 18.82 -17.50
C LYS A 15 -20.94 17.90 -16.83
N ASN A 16 -19.65 18.25 -16.89
CA ASN A 16 -18.53 17.67 -16.15
C ASN A 16 -19.04 17.10 -14.82
N ARG A 17 -19.38 15.80 -14.80
CA ARG A 17 -19.83 15.15 -13.58
C ARG A 17 -18.59 15.06 -12.71
N ALA A 18 -18.50 15.93 -11.71
CA ALA A 18 -17.46 15.83 -10.72
C ALA A 18 -17.57 14.44 -10.07
N VAL A 19 -16.49 13.68 -10.09
CA VAL A 19 -16.43 12.37 -9.44
C VAL A 19 -15.64 12.54 -8.15
N CYS A 20 -16.13 11.96 -7.06
CA CYS A 20 -15.35 11.91 -5.82
C CYS A 20 -14.05 11.14 -6.08
N THR A 21 -12.91 11.80 -5.87
CA THR A 21 -11.59 11.21 -6.09
C THR A 21 -11.23 10.10 -5.08
N PHE A 22 -12.01 9.96 -4.01
CA PHE A 22 -11.81 8.93 -2.99
C PHE A 22 -12.65 7.67 -3.24
N CYS A 23 -13.97 7.80 -3.42
CA CYS A 23 -14.87 6.65 -3.58
C CYS A 23 -15.34 6.39 -5.02
N GLY A 24 -14.99 7.27 -5.98
CA GLY A 24 -15.35 7.12 -7.39
C GLY A 24 -16.83 7.37 -7.70
N GLN A 25 -17.64 7.81 -6.73
CA GLN A 25 -19.05 8.11 -6.95
C GLN A 25 -19.23 9.44 -7.67
N SER A 26 -20.20 9.50 -8.59
CA SER A 26 -20.58 10.73 -9.27
C SER A 26 -21.23 11.69 -8.28
N ILE A 27 -20.67 12.89 -8.14
CA ILE A 27 -21.25 13.96 -7.36
C ILE A 27 -22.31 14.64 -8.23
N THR A 28 -23.55 14.62 -7.77
CA THR A 28 -24.68 15.27 -8.45
C THR A 28 -24.74 16.74 -8.04
N GLY A 29 -24.39 17.65 -8.95
CA GLY A 29 -24.49 19.09 -8.70
C GLY A 29 -23.43 19.91 -9.41
N GLU A 30 -23.56 21.24 -9.36
CA GLU A 30 -22.48 22.15 -9.74
C GLU A 30 -21.40 22.10 -8.65
N SER A 31 -20.12 22.13 -9.05
CA SER A 31 -18.99 22.06 -8.11
C SER A 31 -19.11 23.22 -7.12
N PRO A 32 -19.26 22.95 -5.81
CA PRO A 32 -19.42 24.03 -4.83
C PRO A 32 -18.14 24.87 -4.77
N GLU A 33 -18.29 26.19 -4.57
CA GLU A 33 -17.17 27.13 -4.41
C GLU A 33 -16.34 26.84 -3.15
N GLN A 34 -16.89 26.07 -2.20
CA GLN A 34 -16.23 25.61 -0.98
C GLN A 34 -16.28 24.08 -0.89
N PRO A 35 -15.23 23.42 -0.36
CA PRO A 35 -15.16 21.97 -0.36
C PRO A 35 -16.07 21.38 0.73
N GLU A 36 -17.29 20.99 0.37
CA GLU A 36 -18.17 20.23 1.26
C GLU A 36 -17.72 18.76 1.35
N PRO A 37 -17.98 18.05 2.46
CA PRO A 37 -17.71 16.62 2.55
C PRO A 37 -18.53 15.83 1.52
N CYS A 38 -17.93 14.83 0.88
CA CYS A 38 -18.63 13.93 -0.04
C CYS A 38 -19.82 13.26 0.65
N GLU A 39 -21.01 13.36 0.07
CA GLU A 39 -22.24 12.79 0.67
C GLU A 39 -22.21 11.25 0.79
N TYR A 40 -21.38 10.58 0.00
CA TYR A 40 -21.30 9.10 -0.01
C TYR A 40 -20.24 8.52 0.92
N CYS A 41 -19.14 9.24 1.17
CA CYS A 41 -18.02 8.73 1.97
C CYS A 41 -17.50 9.72 3.02
N SER A 42 -18.12 10.89 3.14
CA SER A 42 -17.79 11.98 4.06
C SER A 42 -16.36 12.52 3.92
N SER A 43 -15.67 12.22 2.81
CA SER A 43 -14.34 12.78 2.53
C SER A 43 -14.46 14.29 2.32
N LEU A 44 -13.71 15.09 3.08
CA LEU A 44 -13.66 16.54 2.90
C LEU A 44 -13.07 16.82 1.51
N SER A 45 -13.80 17.54 0.66
CA SER A 45 -13.40 17.85 -0.74
C SER A 45 -12.15 18.75 -0.86
N GLY A 46 -11.37 18.90 0.22
CA GLY A 46 -10.00 19.41 0.23
C GLY A 46 -8.97 18.29 0.45
N GLY A 47 -9.27 17.07 0.02
CA GLY A 47 -8.34 15.95 0.05
C GLY A 47 -7.05 16.35 -0.64
N TYR A 48 -5.95 16.34 0.11
CA TYR A 48 -4.60 16.60 -0.40
C TYR A 48 -4.44 15.92 -1.77
N ALA A 49 -4.11 16.70 -2.78
CA ALA A 49 -3.74 16.19 -4.10
C ALA A 49 -2.43 15.42 -3.99
N HIS A 50 -2.44 14.23 -3.37
CA HIS A 50 -1.43 13.21 -3.60
C HIS A 50 -1.74 12.53 -4.93
N ARG A 51 -1.76 13.32 -6.02
CA ARG A 51 -1.40 12.78 -7.33
C ARG A 51 0.12 12.62 -7.32
N ILE A 52 0.62 11.67 -6.52
CA ILE A 52 1.90 11.06 -6.86
C ILE A 52 1.59 10.26 -8.12
N VAL A 53 1.98 10.79 -9.28
CA VAL A 53 2.02 10.03 -10.53
C VAL A 53 3.06 8.93 -10.31
N LEU A 54 2.63 7.83 -9.68
CA LEU A 54 3.49 6.68 -9.37
C LEU A 54 3.99 5.99 -10.64
N THR A 55 3.32 6.18 -11.78
CA THR A 55 3.70 5.55 -13.05
C THR A 55 5.10 5.94 -13.50
N ASP A 56 5.51 7.21 -13.38
CA ASP A 56 6.86 7.64 -13.82
C ASP A 56 7.95 7.29 -12.80
N ALA A 57 7.60 7.33 -11.51
CA ALA A 57 8.51 6.98 -10.41
C ALA A 57 8.81 5.47 -10.36
N ILE A 58 7.78 4.63 -10.53
CA ILE A 58 7.92 3.17 -10.60
C ILE A 58 8.63 2.76 -11.88
N ALA A 59 8.35 3.40 -13.02
CA ALA A 59 9.07 3.14 -14.26
C ALA A 59 10.59 3.36 -14.10
N GLY A 60 11.00 4.41 -13.38
CA GLY A 60 12.40 4.67 -13.04
C GLY A 60 13.06 3.59 -12.17
N ALA A 61 12.38 3.12 -11.12
CA ALA A 61 12.86 2.00 -10.30
C ALA A 61 12.87 0.67 -11.08
N ALA A 62 12.01 0.57 -12.10
CA ALA A 62 11.89 -0.58 -12.98
C ALA A 62 12.93 -0.68 -14.09
N VAL A 63 13.58 0.44 -14.46
CA VAL A 63 14.61 0.46 -15.51
C VAL A 63 15.84 -0.37 -15.15
N GLY A 64 16.03 -0.69 -13.86
CA GLY A 64 17.09 -1.58 -13.36
C GLY A 64 16.66 -3.03 -13.11
N TYR A 65 15.47 -3.47 -13.54
CA TYR A 65 15.02 -4.83 -13.28
C TYR A 65 15.85 -5.87 -14.04
N VAL A 66 16.26 -6.90 -13.30
CA VAL A 66 16.85 -8.12 -13.85
C VAL A 66 15.71 -9.11 -14.09
N GLU A 67 15.68 -9.73 -15.27
CA GLU A 67 14.76 -10.82 -15.58
C GLU A 67 14.86 -11.91 -14.49
N GLY A 68 13.73 -12.24 -13.83
CA GLY A 68 13.68 -13.20 -12.72
C GLY A 68 13.52 -12.62 -11.32
N ALA A 69 13.46 -11.29 -11.16
CA ALA A 69 13.22 -10.66 -9.85
C ALA A 69 11.82 -11.00 -9.28
N THR A 70 11.79 -11.34 -7.99
CA THR A 70 10.58 -11.64 -7.22
C THR A 70 9.88 -10.36 -6.74
N TYR A 71 8.58 -10.44 -6.42
CA TYR A 71 7.83 -9.28 -5.88
C TYR A 71 8.48 -8.62 -4.65
N PRO A 72 9.00 -9.36 -3.65
CA PRO A 72 9.74 -8.76 -2.54
C PRO A 72 10.96 -7.92 -2.99
N GLU A 73 11.75 -8.43 -3.94
CA GLU A 73 12.93 -7.73 -4.45
C GLU A 73 12.55 -6.44 -5.19
N ILE A 74 11.44 -6.47 -5.94
CA ILE A 74 10.86 -5.31 -6.61
C ILE A 74 10.45 -4.25 -5.60
N LEU A 75 9.70 -4.63 -4.56
CA LEU A 75 9.23 -3.72 -3.50
C LEU A 75 10.40 -3.09 -2.74
N LEU A 76 11.43 -3.87 -2.45
CA LEU A 76 12.64 -3.38 -1.81
C LEU A 76 13.44 -2.42 -2.71
N SER A 77 13.49 -2.68 -4.02
CA SER A 77 14.08 -1.75 -4.99
C SER A 77 13.35 -0.41 -4.99
N ILE A 78 12.01 -0.45 -4.98
CA ILE A 78 11.18 0.76 -4.85
C ILE A 78 11.47 1.49 -3.54
N ALA A 79 11.59 0.77 -2.41
CA ALA A 79 11.93 1.37 -1.12
C ALA A 79 13.27 2.13 -1.17
N ARG A 80 14.31 1.52 -1.77
CA ARG A 80 15.64 2.12 -1.95
C ARG A 80 15.59 3.32 -2.91
N PHE A 81 14.83 3.21 -4.00
CA PHE A 81 14.63 4.32 -4.93
C PHE A 81 14.00 5.54 -4.26
N LEU A 82 12.95 5.32 -3.46
CA LEU A 82 12.27 6.39 -2.71
C LEU A 82 13.21 7.08 -1.72
N LEU A 83 14.02 6.31 -0.99
CA LEU A 83 15.04 6.85 -0.09
C LEU A 83 16.08 7.71 -0.85
N GLY A 84 16.45 7.30 -2.06
CA GLY A 84 17.40 8.00 -2.92
C GLY A 84 16.94 9.38 -3.41
N LYS A 85 15.64 9.71 -3.31
CA LYS A 85 15.09 10.99 -3.76
C LYS A 85 15.37 12.18 -2.84
N ASN A 86 15.92 11.95 -1.66
CA ASN A 86 16.29 12.98 -0.70
C ASN A 86 15.12 13.92 -0.31
N ASP A 87 13.94 13.35 -0.12
CA ASP A 87 12.73 14.01 0.37
C ASP A 87 12.21 13.25 1.61
N ASP A 88 12.12 13.93 2.75
CA ASP A 88 11.67 13.34 4.02
C ASP A 88 10.23 12.81 3.93
N LYS A 89 9.39 13.36 3.05
CA LYS A 89 8.04 12.82 2.82
C LYS A 89 8.06 11.43 2.18
N LEU A 90 9.11 11.12 1.42
CA LEU A 90 9.30 9.82 0.78
C LEU A 90 9.95 8.78 1.70
N CYS A 91 10.58 9.21 2.79
CA CYS A 91 11.21 8.31 3.77
C CYS A 91 10.18 7.43 4.50
N GLY A 92 8.98 7.98 4.78
CA GLY A 92 7.86 7.19 5.31
C GLY A 92 7.39 6.10 4.34
N LEU A 93 7.24 6.45 3.05
CA LEU A 93 6.86 5.48 2.00
C LEU A 93 7.94 4.42 1.78
N SER A 94 9.21 4.82 1.82
CA SER A 94 10.34 3.89 1.76
C SER A 94 10.27 2.85 2.88
N THR A 95 10.00 3.29 4.11
CA THR A 95 9.82 2.39 5.27
C THR A 95 8.64 1.43 5.07
N ILE A 96 7.51 1.92 4.55
CA ILE A 96 6.33 1.07 4.29
C ILE A 96 6.64 0.01 3.22
N MET A 97 7.27 0.41 2.12
CA MET A 97 7.59 -0.51 1.01
C MET A 97 8.59 -1.60 1.44
N ALA A 98 9.54 -1.26 2.31
CA ALA A 98 10.49 -2.21 2.89
C ALA A 98 9.77 -3.30 3.71
N HIS A 99 8.83 -2.92 4.57
CA HIS A 99 8.02 -3.89 5.34
C HIS A 99 7.08 -4.70 4.45
N LEU A 100 6.47 -4.08 3.43
CA LEU A 100 5.62 -4.80 2.48
C LEU A 100 6.40 -5.88 1.72
N ALA A 101 7.68 -5.64 1.40
CA ALA A 101 8.54 -6.65 0.81
C ALA A 101 8.66 -7.89 1.73
N CYS A 102 8.90 -7.69 3.03
CA CYS A 102 8.95 -8.77 4.01
C CYS A 102 7.60 -9.49 4.12
N GLU A 103 6.49 -8.75 4.18
CA GLU A 103 5.14 -9.32 4.30
C GLU A 103 4.81 -10.25 3.13
N VAL A 104 5.12 -9.83 1.89
CA VAL A 104 4.94 -10.67 0.69
C VAL A 104 5.88 -11.87 0.69
N ALA A 105 7.12 -11.73 1.17
CA ALA A 105 8.05 -12.86 1.27
C ALA A 105 7.56 -13.91 2.28
N VAL A 106 7.02 -13.45 3.42
CA VAL A 106 6.49 -14.30 4.48
C VAL A 106 5.24 -15.03 4.01
N GLU A 107 4.29 -14.34 3.37
CA GLU A 107 3.09 -14.96 2.81
C GLU A 107 3.44 -16.10 1.85
N ARG A 108 4.35 -15.85 0.90
CA ARG A 108 4.81 -16.88 -0.05
C ARG A 108 5.53 -18.03 0.66
N CYS A 109 6.33 -17.75 1.68
CA CYS A 109 7.01 -18.77 2.47
C CYS A 109 6.02 -19.67 3.23
N LEU A 110 4.94 -19.09 3.77
CA LEU A 110 3.89 -19.84 4.45
C LEU A 110 3.12 -20.74 3.47
N ALA A 111 2.71 -20.21 2.31
CA ALA A 111 2.05 -20.98 1.25
C ALA A 111 2.87 -22.20 0.80
N ASP A 112 4.17 -21.98 0.57
CA ASP A 112 5.14 -23.04 0.27
C ASP A 112 5.22 -24.07 1.41
N SER A 113 5.22 -23.60 2.66
CA SER A 113 5.36 -24.47 3.83
C SER A 113 4.12 -25.34 4.07
N PHE A 114 2.91 -24.79 3.89
CA PHE A 114 1.67 -25.56 3.92
C PHE A 114 1.67 -26.66 2.85
N THR A 115 2.09 -26.31 1.63
CA THR A 115 2.22 -27.27 0.52
C THR A 115 3.22 -28.38 0.83
N ARG A 116 4.43 -28.04 1.31
CA ARG A 116 5.48 -29.03 1.64
C ARG A 116 5.10 -29.94 2.80
N LYS A 117 4.27 -29.47 3.74
CA LYS A 117 3.75 -30.29 4.84
C LYS A 117 2.52 -31.12 4.47
N GLY A 118 2.04 -31.04 3.22
CA GLY A 118 0.89 -31.81 2.75
C GLY A 118 -0.44 -31.35 3.35
N ILE A 119 -0.53 -30.10 3.78
CA ILE A 119 -1.74 -29.50 4.37
C ILE A 119 -2.18 -28.19 3.68
N PRO A 120 -2.16 -28.11 2.32
CA PRO A 120 -2.49 -26.86 1.61
C PRO A 120 -3.92 -26.36 1.87
N SER A 121 -4.86 -27.26 2.19
CA SER A 121 -6.26 -26.88 2.49
C SER A 121 -6.41 -26.04 3.77
N LEU A 122 -5.40 -26.01 4.64
CA LEU A 122 -5.44 -25.20 5.87
C LEU A 122 -5.00 -23.76 5.65
N GLU A 123 -4.37 -23.45 4.51
CA GLU A 123 -3.81 -22.12 4.24
C GLU A 123 -4.90 -21.03 4.28
N GLU A 124 -5.98 -21.19 3.52
CA GLU A 124 -7.09 -20.23 3.43
C GLU A 124 -7.77 -20.03 4.80
N THR A 125 -8.04 -21.13 5.51
CA THR A 125 -8.66 -21.07 6.85
C THR A 125 -7.78 -20.32 7.86
N VAL A 126 -6.46 -20.47 7.76
CA VAL A 126 -5.52 -19.77 8.65
C VAL A 126 -5.38 -18.31 8.24
N ALA A 127 -5.35 -18.01 6.94
CA ALA A 127 -5.25 -16.65 6.42
C ALA A 127 -6.38 -15.74 6.93
N ASP A 128 -7.62 -16.25 7.02
CA ASP A 128 -8.78 -15.51 7.53
C ASP A 128 -8.65 -15.06 9.00
N VAL A 129 -7.80 -15.74 9.78
CA VAL A 129 -7.59 -15.45 11.22
C VAL A 129 -6.40 -14.51 11.43
N LEU A 130 -5.57 -14.30 10.41
CA LEU A 130 -4.39 -13.44 10.48
C LEU A 130 -4.75 -12.00 10.11
N ASN A 131 -4.23 -11.05 10.90
CA ASN A 131 -4.36 -9.63 10.62
C ASN A 131 -3.14 -9.12 9.82
N GLY A 132 -2.90 -9.75 8.67
CA GLY A 132 -1.76 -9.48 7.79
C GLY A 132 -0.49 -10.28 8.12
N TYR A 133 0.54 -10.08 7.29
CA TYR A 133 1.76 -10.89 7.27
C TYR A 133 2.99 -10.23 7.91
N ASN A 134 2.78 -9.31 8.85
CA ASN A 134 3.88 -8.70 9.61
C ASN A 134 4.39 -9.66 10.70
N LEU A 135 5.64 -10.13 10.58
CA LEU A 135 6.29 -11.05 11.54
C LEU A 135 6.42 -10.50 12.95
N ALA A 136 6.31 -9.18 13.15
CA ALA A 136 6.25 -8.60 14.48
C ALA A 136 4.96 -8.99 15.24
N ASN A 137 3.96 -9.53 14.55
CA ASN A 137 2.76 -10.09 15.17
C ASN A 137 3.03 -11.47 15.78
N ASP A 138 2.74 -11.64 17.07
CA ASP A 138 2.99 -12.90 17.78
C ASP A 138 2.27 -14.11 17.18
N LYS A 139 1.03 -13.95 16.69
CA LYS A 139 0.29 -15.07 16.07
C LYS A 139 0.95 -15.51 14.78
N LEU A 140 1.33 -14.55 13.94
CA LEU A 140 1.98 -14.85 12.67
C LEU A 140 3.36 -15.46 12.89
N TRP A 141 4.15 -14.89 13.80
CA TRP A 141 5.45 -15.45 14.16
C TRP A 141 5.33 -16.90 14.62
N ASN A 142 4.40 -17.19 15.54
CA ASN A 142 4.22 -18.55 16.05
C ASN A 142 3.85 -19.53 14.92
N LEU A 143 2.97 -19.11 14.00
CA LEU A 143 2.65 -19.89 12.81
C LEU A 143 3.88 -20.12 11.92
N TYR A 144 4.62 -19.05 11.63
CA TYR A 144 5.83 -19.08 10.81
C TYR A 144 6.85 -20.07 11.37
N THR A 145 7.28 -19.90 12.62
CA THR A 145 8.26 -20.80 13.26
C THR A 145 7.73 -22.24 13.34
N THR A 146 6.43 -22.46 13.57
CA THR A 146 5.84 -23.82 13.55
C THR A 146 5.92 -24.46 12.16
N LEU A 147 5.73 -23.68 11.10
CA LEU A 147 5.70 -24.19 9.74
C LEU A 147 7.10 -24.35 9.14
N THR A 148 8.02 -23.42 9.41
CA THR A 148 9.36 -23.39 8.81
C THR A 148 10.44 -24.00 9.70
N GLY A 149 10.23 -24.01 11.02
CA GLY A 149 11.26 -24.33 12.00
C GLY A 149 12.29 -23.22 12.23
N ASP A 150 12.08 -22.03 11.67
CA ASP A 150 13.02 -20.91 11.75
C ASP A 150 12.86 -20.11 13.06
N GLU A 151 13.97 -19.93 13.77
CA GLU A 151 14.10 -19.17 15.02
C GLU A 151 14.46 -17.70 14.73
N ILE A 152 13.65 -17.05 13.90
CA ILE A 152 13.90 -15.69 13.41
C ILE A 152 14.06 -14.62 14.51
N ARG A 153 13.52 -14.87 15.71
CA ARG A 153 13.65 -13.96 16.87
C ARG A 153 15.04 -13.95 17.50
N GLU A 154 15.82 -15.00 17.29
CA GLU A 154 17.18 -15.08 17.80
C GLU A 154 18.19 -14.42 16.85
N GLN A 155 17.71 -13.93 15.71
CA GLN A 155 18.57 -13.29 14.72
C GLN A 155 19.02 -11.89 15.17
N PRO A 156 20.26 -11.48 14.88
CA PRO A 156 20.80 -10.19 15.32
C PRO A 156 20.01 -8.96 14.85
N PHE A 157 19.25 -9.08 13.75
CA PHE A 157 18.45 -7.99 13.20
C PHE A 157 17.06 -7.85 13.86
N TRP A 158 16.63 -8.81 14.70
CA TRP A 158 15.24 -8.91 15.16
C TRP A 158 14.77 -7.68 15.94
N ASP A 159 15.59 -7.20 16.87
CA ASP A 159 15.25 -6.01 17.66
C ASP A 159 15.10 -4.76 16.78
N ASP A 160 15.91 -4.65 15.73
CA ASP A 160 15.84 -3.56 14.76
C ASP A 160 14.58 -3.67 13.90
N PHE A 161 14.22 -4.89 13.50
CA PHE A 161 12.98 -5.19 12.78
C PHE A 161 11.75 -4.82 13.60
N ILE A 162 11.70 -5.19 14.89
CA ILE A 162 10.59 -4.82 15.77
C ILE A 162 10.46 -3.31 15.95
N ARG A 163 11.58 -2.58 16.12
CA ARG A 163 11.56 -1.11 16.18
C ARG A 163 11.05 -0.51 14.87
N SER A 164 11.50 -1.03 13.73
CA SER A 164 11.06 -0.59 12.42
C SER A 164 9.58 -0.90 12.15
N ALA A 165 9.07 -2.06 12.56
CA ALA A 165 7.65 -2.41 12.43
C ALA A 165 6.75 -1.44 13.21
N LYS A 166 7.16 -1.06 14.44
CA LYS A 166 6.48 -0.03 15.23
C LYS A 166 6.49 1.34 14.55
N ARG A 167 7.59 1.67 13.87
CA ARG A 167 7.73 2.90 13.06
C ARG A 167 6.77 2.88 11.88
N ARG A 168 6.73 1.81 11.09
CA ARG A 168 5.77 1.59 9.97
C ARG A 168 4.33 1.74 10.43
N ASP A 169 3.98 1.13 11.55
CA ASP A 169 2.65 1.26 12.13
C ASP A 169 2.31 2.68 12.56
N SER A 170 3.28 3.42 13.09
CA SER A 170 3.10 4.82 13.49
C SER A 170 2.97 5.74 12.27
N ILE A 171 3.69 5.45 11.17
CA ILE A 171 3.48 6.15 9.88
C ILE A 171 2.04 5.94 9.42
N LEU A 172 1.60 4.68 9.30
CA LEU A 172 0.29 4.34 8.75
C LEU A 172 -0.88 4.81 9.61
N ARG A 173 -0.78 4.67 10.94
CA ARG A 173 -1.91 4.93 11.86
C ARG A 173 -1.92 6.34 12.42
N LYS A 174 -0.76 7.00 12.49
CA LYS A 174 -0.61 8.31 13.16
C LYS A 174 -0.05 9.40 12.26
N GLY A 175 0.27 9.08 11.01
CA GLY A 175 0.89 10.04 10.09
C GLY A 175 2.28 10.50 10.54
N LEU A 176 3.04 9.64 11.24
CA LEU A 176 4.40 9.97 11.67
C LEU A 176 5.26 10.33 10.45
N ILE A 177 5.86 11.51 10.48
CA ILE A 177 6.89 11.91 9.51
C ILE A 177 8.21 11.31 9.98
N VAL A 178 8.88 10.61 9.07
CA VAL A 178 10.09 9.84 9.33
C VAL A 178 11.23 10.46 8.54
N GLY A 179 12.37 10.68 9.20
CA GLY A 179 13.56 11.22 8.55
C GLY A 179 14.37 10.15 7.82
N ARG A 180 15.36 10.59 7.05
CA ARG A 180 16.25 9.71 6.28
C ARG A 180 16.92 8.61 7.11
N THR A 181 17.50 8.95 8.26
CA THR A 181 18.20 8.00 9.14
C THR A 181 17.29 6.85 9.59
N ASP A 182 16.06 7.17 9.99
CA ASP A 182 15.06 6.20 10.42
C ASP A 182 14.61 5.28 9.26
N ALA A 183 14.50 5.82 8.05
CA ALA A 183 14.17 5.03 6.86
C ALA A 183 15.33 4.12 6.45
N GLU A 184 16.57 4.59 6.53
CA GLU A 184 17.78 3.78 6.32
C GLU A 184 17.90 2.62 7.31
N GLU A 185 17.64 2.89 8.60
CA GLU A 185 17.54 1.85 9.63
C GLU A 185 16.45 0.83 9.28
N SER A 186 15.30 1.31 8.80
CA SER A 186 14.18 0.43 8.45
C SER A 186 14.50 -0.45 7.26
N ILE A 187 15.15 0.06 6.22
CA ILE A 187 15.62 -0.75 5.10
C ILE A 187 16.61 -1.81 5.60
N ARG A 188 17.62 -1.43 6.39
CA ARG A 188 18.60 -2.38 6.94
C ARG A 188 17.96 -3.49 7.77
N ALA A 189 16.91 -3.17 8.52
CA ALA A 189 16.20 -4.14 9.34
C ALA A 189 15.35 -5.15 8.54
N THR A 190 15.15 -4.90 7.24
CA THR A 190 14.28 -5.68 6.34
C THR A 190 15.04 -6.41 5.23
N THR A 191 16.38 -6.38 5.27
CA THR A 191 17.27 -6.95 4.24
C THR A 191 18.43 -7.69 4.85
#